data_AF-A0A2T7CPV6-F1
#
_entry.id   AF-A0A2T7CPV6-F1
#
_cell.length_a   1.000
_cell.length_b   1.000
_cell.length_c   1.000
_cell.angle_alpha   90.00
_cell.angle_beta   90.00
_cell.angle_gamma   90.00
#
_symmetry.space_group_name_H-M   'P 1'
#
loop_
_entity.id
_entity.type
_entity.pdbx_description
1 polymer ?
#
loop_
_entity_poly.entity_id
_entity_poly.type
_entity_poly.pdbx_seq_one_letter_code
_entity_poly.pdbx_strand_id
1 'polypeptide(L)'
;MQDSVSTHDRSEDDDSSCSRAGPARRLRVGGPRRGGAAGERRDGLTAVRSSYVASLALWDLRAVGAYCATWDADMPLAWRQRYGWAAFCGPAGPHGEASCGRCPLVANAATRAQATVTILDRCSFGGLGLDPFVFNQLDTDGHGAVTGQLTVSYQFVDCQD
;
A
#
# COMPACT_ATOMS: atom_id res chain seq x y z
N MET A 1 -24.20 24.67 -52.75
CA MET A 1 -24.65 26.01 -52.36
C MET A 1 -26.16 26.02 -52.47
N GLN A 2 -26.85 25.75 -51.37
CA GLN A 2 -28.30 25.93 -51.25
C GLN A 2 -28.51 26.68 -49.93
N ASP A 3 -29.10 27.86 -50.07
CA ASP A 3 -29.40 28.82 -49.02
C ASP A 3 -30.71 28.46 -48.30
N SER A 4 -30.65 28.62 -46.97
CA SER A 4 -31.65 29.23 -46.07
C SER A 4 -33.15 28.98 -46.27
N VAL A 5 -33.79 28.33 -45.27
CA VAL A 5 -35.19 28.53 -44.90
C VAL A 5 -35.35 28.72 -43.38
N SER A 6 -36.25 29.64 -43.07
CA SER A 6 -36.71 30.27 -41.83
C SER A 6 -37.24 29.38 -40.68
N THR A 7 -36.95 29.86 -39.46
CA THR A 7 -37.74 29.96 -38.21
C THR A 7 -38.97 29.05 -37.96
N HIS A 8 -38.99 28.40 -36.78
CA HIS A 8 -40.10 28.30 -35.79
C HIS A 8 -39.45 28.08 -34.39
N ASP A 9 -39.58 29.01 -33.44
CA ASP A 9 -40.52 29.04 -32.29
C ASP A 9 -40.18 27.98 -31.19
N ARG A 10 -39.50 28.39 -30.09
CA ARG A 10 -40.02 28.54 -28.70
C ARG A 10 -40.83 27.31 -28.23
N SER A 11 -40.41 26.55 -27.22
CA SER A 11 -40.39 26.88 -25.79
C SER A 11 -39.79 25.68 -25.01
N GLU A 12 -38.80 25.88 -24.13
CA GLU A 12 -38.90 25.91 -22.65
C GLU A 12 -38.58 24.55 -22.01
N ASP A 13 -37.42 24.51 -21.33
CA ASP A 13 -37.11 23.77 -20.09
C ASP A 13 -35.82 24.46 -19.56
N ASP A 14 -35.90 25.43 -18.64
CA ASP A 14 -35.76 25.27 -17.18
C ASP A 14 -34.55 24.38 -16.80
N ASP A 15 -33.57 24.77 -15.97
CA ASP A 15 -33.62 25.68 -14.84
C ASP A 15 -32.18 26.07 -14.42
N SER A 16 -32.02 27.36 -14.16
CA SER A 16 -31.21 27.98 -13.10
C SER A 16 -29.72 27.62 -12.90
N SER A 17 -28.89 28.59 -13.28
CA SER A 17 -27.63 28.92 -12.60
C SER A 17 -27.87 29.36 -11.15
N CYS A 18 -27.10 28.83 -10.19
CA CYS A 18 -26.74 29.62 -9.01
C CYS A 18 -25.37 29.26 -8.41
N SER A 19 -24.45 30.21 -8.60
CA SER A 19 -23.55 30.76 -7.57
C SER A 19 -22.23 30.08 -7.21
N ARG A 20 -21.17 30.84 -7.52
CA ARG A 20 -19.82 30.79 -6.96
C ARG A 20 -19.84 30.81 -5.42
N ALA A 21 -19.06 29.94 -4.80
CA ALA A 21 -18.70 30.05 -3.39
C ALA A 21 -17.21 30.43 -3.26
N GLY A 22 -16.93 31.52 -2.56
CA GLY A 22 -15.59 31.91 -2.11
C GLY A 22 -15.07 30.98 -0.99
N PRO A 23 -13.83 31.17 -0.52
CA PRO A 23 -13.11 30.17 0.25
C PRO A 23 -13.56 30.13 1.71
N ALA A 24 -14.16 29.01 2.12
CA ALA A 24 -14.42 28.72 3.52
C ALA A 24 -13.16 28.11 4.17
N ARG A 25 -12.47 28.92 4.98
CA ARG A 25 -11.56 28.45 6.04
C ARG A 25 -12.33 27.50 6.94
N ARG A 26 -11.92 26.23 7.04
CA ARG A 26 -12.46 25.28 8.03
C ARG A 26 -11.37 24.91 9.03
N LEU A 27 -11.60 25.29 10.29
CA LEU A 27 -11.01 24.65 11.46
C LEU A 27 -11.30 23.14 11.37
N ARG A 28 -10.26 22.31 11.46
CA ARG A 28 -10.43 20.86 11.63
C ARG A 28 -10.76 20.57 13.10
N VAL A 29 -12.05 20.48 13.40
CA VAL A 29 -12.54 19.80 14.60
C VAL A 29 -12.32 18.30 14.42
N GLY A 30 -11.79 17.65 15.46
CA GLY A 30 -11.50 16.21 15.47
C GLY A 30 -12.74 15.38 15.11
N GLY A 31 -12.60 14.58 14.06
CA GLY A 31 -13.58 13.56 13.65
C GLY A 31 -13.24 12.19 14.26
N PRO A 32 -14.23 11.29 14.40
CA PRO A 32 -14.07 10.02 15.08
C PRO A 32 -13.13 9.08 14.31
N ARG A 33 -12.32 8.34 15.09
CA ARG A 33 -11.37 7.33 14.64
C ARG A 33 -12.06 6.34 13.69
N ARG A 34 -11.70 6.37 12.41
CA ARG A 34 -12.08 5.33 11.45
C ARG A 34 -11.24 4.10 11.74
N GLY A 35 -11.83 3.12 12.42
CA GLY A 35 -11.24 1.77 12.53
C GLY A 35 -11.12 1.16 11.14
N GLY A 36 -9.95 0.60 10.84
CA GLY A 36 -9.71 -0.12 9.59
C GLY A 36 -10.42 -1.46 9.63
N ALA A 37 -11.34 -1.70 8.70
CA ALA A 37 -11.80 -3.04 8.44
C ALA A 37 -10.60 -3.86 7.94
N ALA A 38 -10.36 -5.03 8.55
CA ALA A 38 -9.38 -5.99 8.03
C ALA A 38 -9.72 -6.26 6.54
N GLY A 39 -8.76 -6.05 5.65
CA GLY A 39 -8.98 -6.19 4.21
C GLY A 39 -9.30 -7.63 3.80
N GLU A 40 -9.79 -7.84 2.59
CA GLU A 40 -9.95 -9.19 2.03
C GLU A 40 -8.57 -9.89 1.93
N ARG A 41 -8.49 -11.16 2.34
CA ARG A 41 -7.26 -11.95 2.21
C ARG A 41 -7.01 -12.31 0.75
N ARG A 42 -5.76 -12.26 0.32
CA ARG A 42 -5.34 -12.65 -1.03
C ARG A 42 -4.27 -13.73 -0.93
N ASP A 43 -4.35 -14.72 -1.82
CA ASP A 43 -3.51 -15.92 -1.78
C ASP A 43 -2.70 -16.08 -3.07
N GLY A 44 -1.70 -16.97 -3.05
CA GLY A 44 -0.96 -17.38 -4.24
C GLY A 44 0.09 -16.37 -4.73
N LEU A 45 0.54 -15.46 -3.87
CA LEU A 45 1.58 -14.49 -4.22
C LEU A 45 2.98 -15.10 -4.06
N THR A 46 3.88 -14.70 -4.95
CA THR A 46 5.31 -14.98 -4.78
C THR A 46 5.91 -13.98 -3.79
N ALA A 47 6.57 -14.48 -2.75
CA ALA A 47 7.44 -13.69 -1.89
C ALA A 47 8.89 -14.10 -2.11
N VAL A 48 9.77 -13.13 -2.27
CA VAL A 48 11.23 -13.33 -2.40
C VAL A 48 11.96 -12.54 -1.33
N ARG A 49 13.23 -12.85 -1.09
CA ARG A 49 14.08 -12.03 -0.24
C ARG A 49 14.42 -10.71 -0.93
N SER A 50 14.35 -9.62 -0.17
CA SER A 50 14.89 -8.32 -0.58
C SER A 50 16.41 -8.39 -0.72
N SER A 51 16.97 -7.52 -1.56
CA SER A 51 18.42 -7.36 -1.76
C SER A 51 19.11 -6.63 -0.61
N TYR A 52 18.33 -6.00 0.28
CA TYR A 52 18.81 -5.31 1.47
C TYR A 52 18.27 -5.95 2.75
N VAL A 53 18.96 -5.65 3.87
CA VAL A 53 18.55 -6.03 5.23
C VAL A 53 18.35 -4.74 6.02
N ALA A 54 17.16 -4.54 6.58
CA ALA A 54 16.80 -3.29 7.27
C ALA A 54 17.73 -2.99 8.45
N SER A 55 18.10 -4.01 9.24
CA SER A 55 18.99 -3.85 10.39
C SER A 55 20.42 -3.46 10.01
N LEU A 56 20.94 -3.96 8.88
CA LEU A 56 22.25 -3.56 8.37
C LEU A 56 22.26 -2.12 7.84
N ALA A 57 21.11 -1.64 7.39
CA ALA A 57 20.89 -0.26 6.99
C ALA A 57 20.48 0.66 8.16
N LEU A 58 20.60 0.20 9.43
CA LEU A 58 20.18 0.94 10.62
C LEU A 58 18.71 1.41 10.57
N TRP A 59 17.86 0.63 9.89
CA TRP A 59 16.47 0.94 9.60
C TRP A 59 16.29 2.29 8.90
N ASP A 60 17.31 2.80 8.21
CA ASP A 60 17.23 4.05 7.45
C ASP A 60 16.73 3.77 6.03
N LEU A 61 15.52 4.27 5.73
CA LEU A 61 14.89 4.10 4.41
C LEU A 61 15.71 4.78 3.31
N ARG A 62 16.41 5.89 3.63
CA ARG A 62 17.24 6.63 2.67
C ARG A 62 18.50 5.84 2.33
N ALA A 63 19.07 5.11 3.29
CA ALA A 63 20.27 4.31 3.08
C ALA A 63 20.07 3.18 2.07
N VAL A 64 18.86 2.61 1.99
CA VAL A 64 18.52 1.57 1.01
C VAL A 64 17.82 2.12 -0.25
N GLY A 65 17.60 3.43 -0.32
CA GLY A 65 16.87 4.05 -1.44
C GLY A 65 15.41 3.58 -1.55
N ALA A 66 14.78 3.24 -0.41
CA ALA A 66 13.41 2.74 -0.40
C ALA A 66 12.45 3.77 -1.01
N TYR A 67 11.49 3.32 -1.82
CA TYR A 67 10.54 4.22 -2.48
C TYR A 67 9.76 5.11 -1.49
N CYS A 68 9.41 4.60 -0.31
CA CYS A 68 8.66 5.36 0.69
C CYS A 68 9.52 6.36 1.50
N ALA A 69 10.83 6.45 1.25
CA ALA A 69 11.72 7.34 1.99
C ALA A 69 11.32 8.83 1.89
N THR A 70 10.63 9.24 0.84
CA THR A 70 10.10 10.60 0.68
C THR A 70 9.12 10.99 1.80
N TRP A 71 8.38 10.03 2.35
CA TRP A 71 7.30 10.28 3.31
C TRP A 71 7.59 9.69 4.69
N ASP A 72 8.20 8.51 4.75
CA ASP A 72 8.29 7.72 5.99
C ASP A 72 9.70 7.66 6.60
N ALA A 73 10.71 8.25 5.96
CA ALA A 73 12.10 8.14 6.44
C ALA A 73 12.34 8.83 7.81
N ASP A 74 11.53 9.84 8.14
CA ASP A 74 11.64 10.57 9.41
C ASP A 74 10.72 10.02 10.50
N MET A 75 10.03 8.90 10.24
CA MET A 75 9.28 8.21 11.27
C MET A 75 10.20 7.75 12.42
N PRO A 76 9.71 7.75 13.68
CA PRO A 76 10.50 7.33 14.83
C PRO A 76 11.12 5.94 14.62
N LEU A 77 12.33 5.73 15.15
CA LEU A 77 13.02 4.43 15.01
C LEU A 77 12.15 3.26 15.50
N ALA A 78 11.42 3.46 16.59
CA ALA A 78 10.50 2.45 17.12
C ALA A 78 9.40 2.05 16.11
N TRP A 79 8.92 2.99 15.29
CA TRP A 79 7.98 2.70 14.20
C TRP A 79 8.67 1.90 13.09
N ARG A 80 9.87 2.35 12.66
CA ARG A 80 10.66 1.68 11.60
C ARG A 80 11.12 0.27 11.98
N GLN A 81 11.25 -0.02 13.27
CA GLN A 81 11.66 -1.32 13.82
C GLN A 81 10.50 -2.23 14.22
N ARG A 82 9.26 -1.72 14.27
CA ARG A 82 8.10 -2.44 14.81
C ARG A 82 7.84 -3.76 14.08
N TYR A 83 7.90 -3.71 12.75
CA TYR A 83 7.71 -4.85 11.87
C TYR A 83 8.86 -4.95 10.89
N GLY A 84 9.07 -6.14 10.32
CA GLY A 84 10.04 -6.29 9.25
C GLY A 84 9.57 -5.59 7.97
N TRP A 85 10.52 -5.23 7.12
CA TRP A 85 10.24 -4.41 5.94
C TRP A 85 9.79 -5.26 4.75
N ALA A 86 8.97 -4.66 3.90
CA ALA A 86 8.55 -5.26 2.64
C ALA A 86 8.50 -4.25 1.49
N ALA A 87 8.85 -4.73 0.30
CA ALA A 87 8.46 -4.16 -0.97
C ALA A 87 7.15 -4.81 -1.44
N PHE A 88 6.21 -4.02 -1.97
CA PHE A 88 4.91 -4.52 -2.42
C PHE A 88 4.62 -4.18 -3.87
N CYS A 89 4.17 -5.20 -4.61
CA CYS A 89 3.68 -5.08 -5.98
C CYS A 89 2.66 -6.18 -6.30
N GLY A 90 1.92 -6.65 -5.30
CA GLY A 90 0.89 -7.67 -5.45
C GLY A 90 -0.28 -7.21 -6.32
N PRO A 91 -1.12 -8.10 -6.86
CA PRO A 91 -2.12 -7.76 -7.88
C PRO A 91 -3.32 -6.93 -7.38
N ALA A 92 -3.44 -6.69 -6.09
CA ALA A 92 -4.57 -5.99 -5.49
C ALA A 92 -4.14 -5.19 -4.25
N GLY A 93 -4.91 -4.15 -3.91
CA GLY A 93 -4.62 -3.27 -2.77
C GLY A 93 -3.99 -1.94 -3.18
N PRO A 94 -3.56 -1.12 -2.21
CA PRO A 94 -2.93 0.15 -2.50
C PRO A 94 -1.56 -0.06 -3.17
N HIS A 95 -1.18 0.89 -4.02
CA HIS A 95 0.10 0.92 -4.73
C HIS A 95 0.73 2.31 -4.66
N GLY A 96 2.05 2.37 -4.85
CA GLY A 96 2.80 3.62 -4.75
C GLY A 96 2.67 4.23 -3.36
N GLU A 97 2.58 5.56 -3.28
CA GLU A 97 2.49 6.29 -2.00
C GLU A 97 1.38 5.75 -1.08
N ALA A 98 0.22 5.36 -1.62
CA ALA A 98 -0.90 4.87 -0.81
C ALA A 98 -0.60 3.56 -0.06
N SER A 99 0.43 2.82 -0.49
CA SER A 99 0.90 1.58 0.15
C SER A 99 1.96 1.81 1.22
N CYS A 100 2.65 2.96 1.19
CA CYS A 100 3.68 3.31 2.17
C CYS A 100 3.11 3.29 3.59
N GLY A 101 3.84 2.65 4.50
CA GLY A 101 3.47 2.52 5.91
C GLY A 101 2.32 1.55 6.20
N ARG A 102 1.76 0.86 5.19
CA ARG A 102 0.69 -0.14 5.39
C ARG A 102 1.25 -1.44 5.93
N CYS A 103 0.46 -2.14 6.73
CA CYS A 103 0.86 -3.40 7.36
C CYS A 103 0.06 -4.61 6.87
N PRO A 104 0.55 -5.36 5.87
CA PRO A 104 -0.02 -6.65 5.56
C PRO A 104 0.46 -7.72 6.55
N LEU A 105 -0.49 -8.52 7.05
CA LEU A 105 -0.24 -9.81 7.66
C LEU A 105 0.03 -10.83 6.55
N VAL A 106 1.25 -11.32 6.45
CA VAL A 106 1.69 -12.30 5.46
C VAL A 106 1.71 -13.68 6.07
N ALA A 107 1.26 -14.70 5.33
CA ALA A 107 1.33 -16.09 5.78
C ALA A 107 1.85 -17.02 4.68
N ASN A 108 2.77 -17.91 5.05
CA ASN A 108 3.24 -18.99 4.20
C ASN A 108 2.09 -19.96 3.90
N ALA A 109 1.84 -20.25 2.62
CA ALA A 109 0.78 -21.15 2.20
C ALA A 109 1.03 -22.60 2.64
N ALA A 110 2.29 -23.05 2.66
CA ALA A 110 2.67 -24.42 2.99
C ALA A 110 2.66 -24.66 4.52
N THR A 111 3.29 -23.79 5.28
CA THR A 111 3.54 -24.02 6.72
C THR A 111 2.59 -23.26 7.63
N ARG A 112 1.80 -22.32 7.08
CA ARG A 112 0.91 -21.42 7.83
C ARG A 112 1.61 -20.48 8.81
N ALA A 113 2.94 -20.44 8.82
CA ALA A 113 3.73 -19.43 9.53
C ALA A 113 3.31 -18.03 9.07
N GLN A 114 3.26 -17.06 9.99
CA GLN A 114 2.77 -15.71 9.71
C GLN A 114 3.69 -14.65 10.29
N ALA A 115 3.75 -13.50 9.62
CA ALA A 115 4.46 -12.32 10.06
C ALA A 115 3.75 -11.07 9.55
N THR A 116 3.62 -10.05 10.39
CA THR A 116 3.21 -8.71 9.96
C THR A 116 4.44 -7.96 9.48
N VAL A 117 4.32 -7.28 8.35
CA VAL A 117 5.39 -6.45 7.75
C VAL A 117 4.90 -5.04 7.53
N THR A 118 5.82 -4.09 7.32
CA THR A 118 5.50 -2.73 6.87
C THR A 118 5.96 -2.55 5.43
N ILE A 119 5.07 -2.08 4.56
CA ILE A 119 5.42 -1.75 3.17
C ILE A 119 6.17 -0.43 3.15
N LEU A 120 7.43 -0.47 2.72
CA LEU A 120 8.30 0.70 2.62
C LEU A 120 8.90 0.86 1.22
N ASP A 121 8.62 -0.07 0.32
CA ASP A 121 9.20 -0.06 -1.02
C ASP A 121 8.26 -0.68 -2.06
N ARG A 122 8.65 -0.57 -3.33
CA ARG A 122 7.93 -1.10 -4.49
C ARG A 122 8.73 -2.20 -5.16
N CYS A 123 8.01 -3.12 -5.82
CA CYS A 123 8.62 -4.11 -6.72
C CYS A 123 7.91 -4.15 -8.07
N SER A 124 8.33 -5.04 -8.97
CA SER A 124 7.76 -5.16 -10.33
C SER A 124 7.45 -6.60 -10.78
N PHE A 125 7.64 -7.61 -9.92
CA PHE A 125 7.44 -9.03 -10.26
C PHE A 125 6.07 -9.59 -9.82
N GLY A 126 5.16 -8.76 -9.32
CA GLY A 126 3.80 -9.20 -8.97
C GLY A 126 3.66 -9.88 -7.60
N GLY A 127 4.41 -9.45 -6.58
CA GLY A 127 4.50 -10.15 -5.30
C GLY A 127 4.92 -9.29 -4.12
N LEU A 128 5.68 -9.90 -3.19
CA LEU A 128 6.33 -9.22 -2.06
C LEU A 128 7.84 -9.44 -2.06
N GLY A 129 8.61 -8.39 -1.82
CA GLY A 129 10.03 -8.49 -1.47
C GLY A 129 10.17 -8.35 0.04
N LEU A 130 10.44 -9.42 0.77
CA LEU A 130 10.50 -9.42 2.22
C LEU A 130 11.93 -9.20 2.71
N ASP A 131 12.10 -8.45 3.80
CA ASP A 131 13.38 -8.45 4.52
C ASP A 131 13.83 -9.90 4.78
N PRO A 132 15.11 -10.26 4.55
CA PRO A 132 15.60 -11.61 4.74
C PRO A 132 15.28 -12.21 6.11
N PHE A 133 15.23 -11.40 7.17
CA PHE A 133 14.82 -11.86 8.50
C PHE A 133 13.36 -12.35 8.52
N VAL A 134 12.44 -11.59 7.91
CA VAL A 134 11.02 -11.99 7.82
C VAL A 134 10.85 -13.21 6.93
N PHE A 135 11.54 -13.24 5.79
CA PHE A 135 11.48 -14.39 4.89
C PHE A 135 11.85 -15.68 5.63
N ASN A 136 12.93 -15.66 6.41
CA ASN A 136 13.37 -16.81 7.19
C ASN A 136 12.39 -17.18 8.33
N GLN A 137 11.68 -16.20 8.90
CA GLN A 137 10.61 -16.50 9.88
C GLN A 137 9.43 -17.25 9.24
N LEU A 138 9.12 -16.95 7.99
CA LEU A 138 8.03 -17.61 7.25
C LEU A 138 8.46 -18.94 6.66
N ASP A 139 9.74 -19.11 6.32
CA ASP A 139 10.33 -20.31 5.72
C ASP A 139 10.66 -21.39 6.75
N THR A 140 9.66 -21.82 7.53
CA THR A 140 9.86 -22.75 8.65
C THR A 140 10.19 -24.19 8.23
N ASP A 141 9.97 -24.54 6.95
CA ASP A 141 10.33 -25.84 6.36
C ASP A 141 11.59 -25.77 5.47
N GLY A 142 12.17 -24.59 5.29
CA GLY A 142 13.41 -24.36 4.53
C GLY A 142 13.26 -24.45 3.00
N HIS A 143 12.05 -24.66 2.48
CA HIS A 143 11.83 -24.81 1.05
C HIS A 143 12.09 -23.49 0.30
N GLY A 144 11.75 -22.36 0.91
CA GLY A 144 11.99 -21.03 0.36
C GLY A 144 13.47 -20.71 0.22
N ALA A 145 14.31 -21.15 1.15
CA ALA A 145 15.76 -20.98 1.08
C ALA A 145 16.36 -21.75 -0.11
N VAL A 146 15.82 -22.94 -0.42
CA VAL A 146 16.26 -23.77 -1.55
C VAL A 146 15.75 -23.23 -2.88
N THR A 147 14.48 -22.83 -2.95
CA THR A 147 13.85 -22.38 -4.21
C THR A 147 13.99 -20.89 -4.49
N GLY A 148 14.40 -20.11 -3.50
CA GLY A 148 14.53 -18.65 -3.57
C GLY A 148 13.21 -17.89 -3.38
N GLN A 149 12.09 -18.58 -3.17
CA GLN A 149 10.77 -17.96 -3.05
C GLN A 149 9.81 -18.74 -2.15
N LEU A 150 8.81 -18.03 -1.61
CA LEU A 150 7.67 -18.60 -0.90
C LEU A 150 6.38 -18.32 -1.68
N THR A 151 5.44 -19.25 -1.61
CA THR A 151 4.04 -18.95 -1.94
C THR A 151 3.35 -18.47 -0.68
N VAL A 152 2.83 -17.24 -0.71
CA VAL A 152 2.23 -16.60 0.46
C VAL A 152 0.82 -16.11 0.18
N SER A 153 0.13 -15.85 1.28
CA SER A 153 -1.08 -15.05 1.33
C SER A 153 -0.81 -13.77 2.10
N TYR A 154 -1.60 -12.72 1.85
CA TYR A 154 -1.54 -11.50 2.63
C TYR A 154 -2.93 -10.93 2.91
N GLN A 155 -3.03 -10.17 4.00
CA GLN A 155 -4.22 -9.41 4.38
C GLN A 155 -3.79 -8.08 4.99
N PHE A 156 -4.32 -6.96 4.50
CA PHE A 156 -4.05 -5.66 5.14
C PHE A 156 -4.74 -5.58 6.50
N VAL A 157 -3.94 -5.27 7.53
CA VAL A 157 -4.38 -5.11 8.92
C VAL A 157 -3.98 -3.75 9.47
N ASP A 158 -4.55 -3.36 10.59
CA ASP A 158 -4.14 -2.15 11.30
C ASP A 158 -2.75 -2.37 11.95
N CYS A 159 -1.83 -1.42 11.73
CA CYS A 159 -0.43 -1.46 12.22
C CYS A 159 -0.28 -1.35 13.75
N GLN A 160 -1.38 -1.23 14.49
CA GLN A 160 -1.42 -1.08 15.96
C GLN A 160 -0.61 0.12 16.48
N ASP A 161 -0.59 1.23 15.75
CA ASP A 161 0.18 2.44 16.07
C ASP A 161 -0.31 3.19 17.33
#